data_AF-A0A4S8MWF5-F1
#
_entry.id   AF-A0A4S8MWF5-F1
#
_cell.length_a   1.000
_cell.length_b   1.000
_cell.length_c   1.000
_cell.angle_alpha   90.00
_cell.angle_beta   90.00
_cell.angle_gamma   90.00
#
_symmetry.space_group_name_H-M   'P 1'
#
loop_
_entity.id
_entity.type
_entity.pdbx_description
1 polymer ?
#
loop_
_entity_poly.entity_id
_entity_poly.type
_entity_poly.pdbx_seq_one_letter_code
_entity_poly.pdbx_strand_id
1 'polypeptide(L)'
;MPKPVNTMSISTSLLPNVGKSRLGLCAPWTFETYYDDESFVEELRSKDTEITDMRSFLYWVEYIATQSSSPPSAQLFSLTTNGDRHFSVSAPITYFHEDVELFLYPQHIVTYADFPSCLEVQLPQLDLNAFYPMLVQISKGKRQVGDSIVTALRLEELRKATSIGSFEYNPSLYPEILLVDWDLRYPLFTPSIDDIKLDYSPKLVQLAQHLGPSDPYLAIHWRMENVPPESLPDCAHSLVHMLSSTLQNPALSAGIQTIWFASDYPYPVSDFFSSSIDSSSPPDFKSSTFRDFGPKHIEAIQILLDAFQVGGELSKWKITDLYEARNRLDSDVGVGSSGSKRLRLGIHPDILQDSGVLGILDKLVGMEAAFFVSGTKGCSKASSFTKQIIDVRAKGNGRNFRNVVDFFWSIRVKEWQKGAEQVLFQWRANCKSYMTTFSI
;
A
#
# COMPACT_ATOMS: atom_id res chain seq x y z
N MET A 1 15.40 -6.31 -26.37
CA MET A 1 16.67 -7.05 -26.17
C MET A 1 17.33 -6.50 -24.92
N PRO A 2 17.76 -7.34 -23.96
CA PRO A 2 18.55 -6.85 -22.82
C PRO A 2 19.81 -6.16 -23.34
N LYS A 3 20.14 -4.98 -22.80
CA LYS A 3 21.37 -4.27 -23.13
C LYS A 3 22.58 -5.20 -22.84
N PRO A 4 23.65 -5.13 -23.64
CA PRO A 4 24.89 -5.82 -23.30
C PRO A 4 25.34 -5.37 -21.90
N VAL A 5 25.74 -6.35 -21.10
CA VAL A 5 26.02 -6.25 -19.65
C VAL A 5 27.09 -5.21 -19.31
N ASN A 6 27.87 -4.78 -20.31
CA ASN A 6 28.95 -3.81 -20.16
C ASN A 6 28.50 -2.33 -20.23
N THR A 7 27.21 -2.02 -20.10
CA THR A 7 26.70 -0.64 -20.35
C THR A 7 25.70 -0.12 -19.32
N MET A 8 25.86 -0.44 -18.02
CA MET A 8 25.20 0.39 -17.00
C MET A 8 25.96 1.71 -16.88
N SER A 9 25.29 2.83 -17.13
CA SER A 9 25.89 4.15 -16.90
C SER A 9 25.96 4.47 -15.41
N ILE A 10 26.78 5.48 -15.08
CA ILE A 10 27.00 5.99 -13.72
C ILE A 10 25.70 6.43 -13.02
N SER A 11 24.60 6.65 -13.76
CA SER A 11 23.32 7.15 -13.24
C SER A 11 22.13 6.23 -13.56
N THR A 12 22.33 4.91 -13.50
CA THR A 12 21.26 3.92 -13.69
C THR A 12 20.47 3.72 -12.40
N SER A 13 19.14 3.89 -12.46
CA SER A 13 18.24 3.58 -11.35
C SER A 13 17.76 2.13 -11.39
N LEU A 14 17.60 1.52 -10.22
CA LEU A 14 17.15 0.14 -10.07
C LEU A 14 15.65 0.08 -9.79
N LEU A 15 14.90 -0.72 -10.56
CA LEU A 15 13.52 -1.05 -10.19
C LEU A 15 13.54 -1.94 -8.93
N PRO A 16 12.84 -1.53 -7.86
CA PRO A 16 12.81 -2.32 -6.64
C PRO A 16 11.95 -3.57 -6.82
N ASN A 17 12.23 -4.60 -6.01
CA ASN A 17 11.29 -5.69 -5.82
C ASN A 17 10.05 -5.20 -5.04
N VAL A 18 9.01 -6.03 -5.01
CA VAL A 18 7.70 -5.73 -4.42
C VAL A 18 7.20 -6.87 -3.53
N GLY A 19 6.38 -6.55 -2.54
CA GLY A 19 5.74 -7.54 -1.69
C GLY A 19 5.09 -6.94 -0.45
N LYS A 20 4.00 -7.53 0.02
CA LYS A 20 3.22 -7.06 1.17
C LYS A 20 2.87 -5.56 1.09
N SER A 21 2.55 -5.07 -0.11
CA SER A 21 2.28 -3.65 -0.43
C SER A 21 3.47 -2.69 -0.23
N ARG A 22 4.71 -3.20 -0.29
CA ARG A 22 5.94 -2.40 -0.16
C ARG A 22 6.83 -2.59 -1.38
N LEU A 23 7.64 -1.58 -1.66
CA LEU A 23 8.75 -1.62 -2.61
C LEU A 23 10.06 -1.76 -1.81
N GLY A 24 11.00 -2.55 -2.29
CA GLY A 24 12.34 -2.63 -1.72
C GLY A 24 13.11 -3.86 -2.19
N LEU A 25 14.44 -3.81 -2.07
CA LEU A 25 15.34 -4.87 -2.56
C LEU A 25 15.07 -6.23 -1.89
N CYS A 26 14.62 -6.21 -0.63
CA CYS A 26 14.30 -7.41 0.15
C CYS A 26 12.96 -8.05 -0.15
N ALA A 27 12.16 -7.43 -1.00
CA ALA A 27 10.85 -7.96 -1.28
C ALA A 27 10.95 -9.18 -2.21
N PRO A 28 10.05 -10.17 -2.07
CA PRO A 28 10.19 -11.46 -2.73
C PRO A 28 9.82 -11.47 -4.22
N TRP A 29 9.10 -10.45 -4.71
CA TRP A 29 8.58 -10.42 -6.09
C TRP A 29 9.26 -9.36 -6.92
N THR A 30 9.39 -9.57 -8.23
CA THR A 30 9.87 -8.55 -9.16
C THR A 30 8.85 -7.43 -9.35
N PHE A 31 9.30 -6.25 -9.78
CA PHE A 31 8.44 -5.08 -10.00
C PHE A 31 7.21 -5.35 -10.88
N GLU A 32 7.41 -6.04 -12.02
CA GLU A 32 6.38 -6.48 -12.99
C GLU A 32 5.28 -7.36 -12.38
N THR A 33 5.53 -7.93 -11.19
CA THR A 33 4.55 -8.76 -10.48
C THR A 33 3.39 -7.90 -9.98
N TYR A 34 3.68 -6.68 -9.52
CA TYR A 34 2.64 -5.75 -9.02
C TYR A 34 2.24 -4.72 -10.04
N TYR A 35 3.18 -4.22 -10.82
CA TYR A 35 3.01 -3.03 -11.65
C TYR A 35 3.27 -3.32 -13.12
N ASP A 36 2.75 -2.46 -13.99
CA ASP A 36 3.08 -2.45 -15.41
C ASP A 36 4.47 -1.80 -15.59
N ASP A 37 5.49 -2.63 -15.67
CA ASP A 37 6.88 -2.19 -15.80
C ASP A 37 7.17 -1.67 -17.21
N GLU A 38 6.53 -2.20 -18.25
CA GLU A 38 6.70 -1.73 -19.63
C GLU A 38 6.27 -0.27 -19.75
N SER A 39 5.03 0.05 -19.38
CA SER A 39 4.50 1.43 -19.44
C SER A 39 5.29 2.37 -18.53
N PHE A 40 5.66 1.92 -17.33
CA PHE A 40 6.42 2.71 -16.36
C PHE A 40 7.83 3.03 -16.84
N VAL A 41 8.54 2.04 -17.38
CA VAL A 41 9.89 2.20 -17.92
C VAL A 41 9.89 3.07 -19.17
N GLU A 42 8.88 2.94 -20.04
CA GLU A 42 8.72 3.85 -21.18
C GLU A 42 8.52 5.30 -20.74
N GLU A 43 7.67 5.55 -19.74
CA GLU A 43 7.46 6.89 -19.19
C GLU A 43 8.77 7.48 -18.64
N LEU A 44 9.56 6.69 -17.90
CA LEU A 44 10.81 7.16 -17.31
C LEU A 44 11.92 7.35 -18.35
N ARG A 45 12.00 6.50 -19.36
CA ARG A 45 12.92 6.71 -20.49
C ARG A 45 12.59 7.98 -21.26
N SER A 46 11.32 8.34 -21.38
CA SER A 46 10.91 9.60 -22.00
C SER A 46 11.40 10.84 -21.22
N LYS A 47 11.75 10.66 -19.94
CA LYS A 47 12.31 11.67 -19.03
C LYS A 47 13.83 11.52 -18.86
N ASP A 48 14.51 10.86 -19.80
CA ASP A 48 15.97 10.65 -19.81
C ASP A 48 16.51 9.94 -18.55
N THR A 49 15.70 9.07 -17.93
CA THR A 49 16.11 8.27 -16.78
C THR A 49 16.49 6.87 -17.24
N GLU A 50 17.74 6.47 -17.01
CA GLU A 50 18.18 5.10 -17.26
C GLU A 50 17.75 4.18 -16.13
N ILE A 51 17.15 3.04 -16.49
CA ILE A 51 16.56 2.10 -15.54
C ILE A 51 16.98 0.68 -15.90
N THR A 52 17.28 -0.10 -14.87
CA THR A 52 17.47 -1.54 -14.94
C THR A 52 16.54 -2.26 -13.97
N ASP A 53 16.16 -3.49 -14.31
CA ASP A 53 15.49 -4.40 -13.38
C ASP A 53 16.49 -5.10 -12.44
N MET A 54 15.96 -5.69 -11.38
CA MET A 54 16.74 -6.42 -10.37
C MET A 54 17.55 -7.58 -10.96
N ARG A 55 17.01 -8.31 -11.93
CA ARG A 55 17.68 -9.48 -12.50
C ARG A 55 18.91 -9.05 -13.32
N SER A 56 18.76 -8.03 -14.15
CA SER A 56 19.87 -7.44 -14.91
C SER A 56 20.94 -6.84 -14.00
N PHE A 57 20.54 -6.21 -12.89
CA PHE A 57 21.46 -5.70 -11.88
C PHE A 57 22.26 -6.82 -11.20
N LEU A 58 21.59 -7.88 -10.73
CA LEU A 58 22.27 -9.01 -10.09
C LEU A 58 23.28 -9.67 -11.03
N TYR A 59 22.92 -9.85 -12.30
CA TYR A 59 23.84 -10.37 -13.31
C TYR A 59 25.06 -9.45 -13.52
N TRP A 60 24.85 -8.14 -13.54
CA TRP A 60 25.94 -7.18 -13.65
C TRP A 60 26.86 -7.23 -12.43
N VAL A 61 26.32 -7.29 -11.21
CA VAL A 61 27.11 -7.42 -9.98
C VAL A 61 27.96 -8.70 -10.02
N GLU A 62 27.35 -9.83 -10.36
CA GLU A 62 28.05 -11.12 -10.47
C GLU A 62 29.16 -11.05 -11.54
N TYR A 63 28.85 -10.47 -12.70
CA TYR A 63 29.83 -10.29 -13.77
C TYR A 63 31.03 -9.45 -13.30
N ILE A 64 30.80 -8.29 -12.67
CA ILE A 64 31.88 -7.43 -12.17
C ILE A 64 32.71 -8.14 -11.11
N ALA A 65 32.07 -8.85 -10.19
CA ALA A 65 32.76 -9.62 -9.14
C ALA A 65 33.66 -10.73 -9.74
N THR A 66 33.30 -11.30 -10.89
CA THR A 66 34.16 -12.30 -11.58
C THR A 66 35.30 -11.69 -12.39
N GLN A 67 35.15 -10.46 -12.89
CA GLN A 67 36.15 -9.81 -13.75
C GLN A 67 37.15 -8.95 -12.97
N SER A 68 36.75 -8.46 -11.80
CA SER A 68 37.54 -7.55 -10.98
C SER A 68 38.20 -8.30 -9.83
N SER A 69 39.32 -7.78 -9.33
CA SER A 69 40.00 -8.31 -8.14
C SER A 69 39.21 -8.08 -6.83
N SER A 70 38.17 -7.25 -6.87
CA SER A 70 37.32 -6.92 -5.73
C SER A 70 35.85 -6.83 -6.17
N PRO A 71 34.91 -7.23 -5.30
CA PRO A 71 33.48 -7.00 -5.52
C PRO A 71 33.15 -5.49 -5.62
N PRO A 72 32.07 -5.10 -6.32
CA PRO A 72 31.68 -3.71 -6.41
C PRO A 72 31.26 -3.15 -5.05
N SER A 73 31.75 -1.95 -4.77
CA SER A 73 31.53 -1.27 -3.49
C SER A 73 30.16 -0.61 -3.42
N ALA A 74 29.50 -0.74 -2.26
CA ALA A 74 28.19 -0.18 -2.04
C ALA A 74 28.13 0.61 -0.72
N GLN A 75 27.41 1.72 -0.73
CA GLN A 75 27.14 2.51 0.47
C GLN A 75 25.64 2.63 0.70
N LEU A 76 25.27 2.46 1.96
CA LEU A 76 23.88 2.45 2.40
C LEU A 76 23.49 3.80 3.01
N PHE A 77 22.35 4.31 2.56
CA PHE A 77 21.78 5.60 2.93
C PHE A 77 20.34 5.40 3.39
N SER A 78 20.00 5.82 4.62
CA SER A 78 18.61 5.88 5.06
C SER A 78 18.18 7.34 5.24
N LEU A 79 17.05 7.70 4.63
CA LEU A 79 16.50 9.05 4.66
C LEU A 79 15.28 9.07 5.59
N THR A 80 15.36 9.83 6.69
CA THR A 80 14.27 9.97 7.66
C THR A 80 13.81 11.42 7.81
N THR A 81 12.49 11.63 7.81
CA THR A 81 11.84 12.92 8.06
C THR A 81 11.35 13.08 9.50
N ASN A 82 11.37 11.99 10.27
CA ASN A 82 10.98 12.00 11.68
C ASN A 82 12.23 11.85 12.55
N GLY A 83 12.50 12.89 13.36
CA GLY A 83 13.53 12.86 14.40
C GLY A 83 13.25 11.88 15.55
N ASP A 84 12.20 11.06 15.45
CA ASP A 84 11.81 10.09 16.48
C ASP A 84 12.62 8.79 16.37
N ARG A 85 13.40 8.58 15.29
CA ARG A 85 14.41 7.50 15.23
C ARG A 85 15.67 7.94 15.99
N HIS A 86 15.55 8.09 17.31
CA HIS A 86 16.72 8.21 18.16
C HIS A 86 17.40 6.84 18.24
N PHE A 87 18.46 6.63 17.46
CA PHE A 87 19.37 5.52 17.71
C PHE A 87 20.04 5.76 19.06
N SER A 88 19.76 4.90 20.04
CA SER A 88 20.27 4.97 21.42
C SER A 88 21.76 4.63 21.52
N VAL A 89 22.59 5.25 20.67
CA VAL A 89 23.99 4.90 20.52
C VAL A 89 24.88 6.13 20.68
N SER A 90 26.08 5.89 21.23
CA SER A 90 27.12 6.89 21.50
C SER A 90 27.52 7.67 20.24
N ALA A 91 27.11 8.94 20.21
CA ALA A 91 27.60 10.06 19.40
C ALA A 91 27.96 9.73 17.92
N PRO A 92 26.99 9.72 16.99
CA PRO A 92 27.30 9.74 15.56
C PRO A 92 28.14 10.98 15.20
N ILE A 93 28.99 10.88 14.18
CA ILE A 93 29.61 12.09 13.60
C ILE A 93 28.49 12.83 12.88
N THR A 94 28.24 14.07 13.32
CA THR A 94 27.13 14.88 12.81
C THR A 94 27.67 15.95 11.87
N TYR A 95 27.11 16.01 10.66
CA TYR A 95 27.36 17.09 9.71
C TYR A 95 26.09 17.88 9.48
N PHE A 96 26.23 19.19 9.41
CA PHE A 96 25.12 20.09 9.13
C PHE A 96 25.37 20.76 7.79
N HIS A 97 24.41 20.65 6.89
CA HIS A 97 24.43 21.39 5.63
C HIS A 97 23.04 21.94 5.35
N GLU A 98 22.89 23.26 5.47
CA GLU A 98 21.61 23.96 5.31
C GLU A 98 20.51 23.33 6.18
N ASP A 99 19.64 22.55 5.55
CA ASP A 99 18.40 22.00 6.10
C ASP A 99 18.49 20.51 6.42
N VAL A 100 19.67 19.93 6.21
CA VAL A 100 19.95 18.51 6.33
C VAL A 100 20.96 18.28 7.45
N GLU A 101 20.62 17.38 8.36
CA GLU A 101 21.51 16.88 9.39
C GLU A 101 21.90 15.44 9.02
N LEU A 102 23.19 15.21 8.83
CA LEU A 102 23.73 13.92 8.43
C LEU A 102 24.39 13.27 9.64
N PHE A 103 24.00 12.04 9.92
CA PHE A 103 24.57 11.24 10.98
C PHE A 103 25.33 10.06 10.37
N LEU A 104 26.64 10.00 10.64
CA LEU A 104 27.48 8.86 10.28
C LEU A 104 27.50 7.86 11.43
N TYR A 105 27.18 6.61 11.12
CA TYR A 105 27.19 5.51 12.09
C TYR A 105 28.34 4.53 11.79
N PRO A 106 29.16 4.19 12.80
CA PRO A 106 30.13 3.11 12.68
C PRO A 106 29.48 1.77 12.30
N GLN A 107 30.18 0.96 11.51
CA GLN A 107 29.62 -0.25 10.90
C GLN A 107 29.07 -1.29 11.90
N HIS A 108 29.69 -1.42 13.07
CA HIS A 108 29.22 -2.36 14.11
C HIS A 108 27.89 -1.94 14.76
N ILE A 109 27.45 -0.69 14.54
CA ILE A 109 26.17 -0.16 15.04
C ILE A 109 25.03 -0.42 14.04
N VAL A 110 25.38 -0.77 12.80
CA VAL A 110 24.46 -0.96 11.67
C VAL A 110 23.53 -2.15 11.89
N THR A 111 23.98 -3.16 12.64
CA THR A 111 23.15 -4.27 13.12
C THR A 111 22.01 -3.82 14.03
N TYR A 112 22.13 -2.64 14.66
CA TYR A 112 21.09 -2.00 15.47
C TYR A 112 20.31 -0.92 14.71
N ALA A 113 20.82 -0.46 13.58
CA ALA A 113 20.06 0.41 12.69
C ALA A 113 19.04 -0.44 11.92
N ASP A 114 17.86 0.11 11.63
CA ASP A 114 16.74 -0.59 10.94
C ASP A 114 17.06 -0.98 9.48
N PHE A 115 18.33 -1.12 9.11
CA PHE A 115 18.73 -1.52 7.79
C PHE A 115 18.31 -2.97 7.52
N PRO A 116 17.89 -3.26 6.27
CA PRO A 116 17.37 -4.58 5.99
C PRO A 116 18.47 -5.65 6.09
N SER A 117 18.36 -6.56 7.05
CA SER A 117 19.27 -7.69 7.24
C SER A 117 19.30 -8.66 6.03
N CYS A 118 18.36 -8.53 5.11
CA CYS A 118 18.33 -9.33 3.90
C CYS A 118 19.46 -8.97 2.91
N LEU A 119 20.05 -7.76 3.00
CA LEU A 119 20.93 -7.24 1.95
C LEU A 119 22.13 -8.15 1.72
N GLU A 120 22.75 -8.65 2.79
CA GLU A 120 23.87 -9.60 2.70
C GLU A 120 23.47 -10.92 2.02
N VAL A 121 22.21 -11.34 2.16
CA VAL A 121 21.69 -12.58 1.57
C VAL A 121 21.29 -12.37 0.11
N GLN A 122 20.65 -11.24 -0.20
CA GLN A 122 20.18 -10.92 -1.55
C GLN A 122 21.31 -10.40 -2.47
N LEU A 123 22.31 -9.76 -1.88
CA LEU A 123 23.42 -9.11 -2.58
C LEU A 123 24.78 -9.53 -1.97
N PRO A 124 25.08 -10.84 -1.92
CA PRO A 124 26.29 -11.35 -1.25
C PRO A 124 27.60 -10.94 -1.94
N GLN A 125 27.50 -10.47 -3.18
CA GLN A 125 28.64 -10.06 -4.01
C GLN A 125 28.92 -8.55 -3.92
N LEU A 126 28.19 -7.79 -3.08
CA LEU A 126 28.48 -6.38 -2.84
C LEU A 126 29.41 -6.21 -1.64
N ASP A 127 30.39 -5.32 -1.77
CA ASP A 127 31.17 -4.87 -0.63
C ASP A 127 30.45 -3.75 0.12
N LEU A 128 29.72 -4.14 1.17
CA LEU A 128 29.07 -3.22 2.10
C LEU A 128 30.01 -2.71 3.21
N ASN A 129 31.26 -3.17 3.23
CA ASN A 129 32.25 -2.83 4.26
C ASN A 129 33.22 -1.73 3.81
N ALA A 130 33.16 -1.31 2.55
CA ALA A 130 33.99 -0.23 2.01
C ALA A 130 33.59 1.16 2.55
N PHE A 131 32.34 1.33 2.99
CA PHE A 131 31.81 2.62 3.44
C PHE A 131 30.95 2.49 4.70
N TYR A 132 31.05 3.49 5.60
CA TYR A 132 30.11 3.64 6.69
C TYR A 132 28.72 4.00 6.15
N PRO A 133 27.66 3.36 6.64
CA PRO A 133 26.31 3.77 6.28
C PRO A 133 25.96 5.11 6.91
N MET A 134 25.04 5.79 6.22
CA MET A 134 24.65 7.14 6.56
C MET A 134 23.15 7.20 6.83
N LEU A 135 22.79 7.86 7.93
CA LEU A 135 21.43 8.30 8.16
C LEU A 135 21.35 9.80 7.86
N VAL A 136 20.39 10.16 7.04
CA VAL A 136 20.09 11.54 6.70
C VAL A 136 18.80 11.91 7.42
N GLN A 137 18.91 12.78 8.41
CA GLN A 137 17.77 13.34 9.09
C GLN A 137 17.40 14.68 8.47
N ILE A 138 16.15 14.78 8.07
CA ILE A 138 15.61 15.97 7.44
C ILE A 138 14.85 16.76 8.50
N SER A 139 15.17 18.05 8.62
CA SER A 139 14.50 18.94 9.56
C SER A 139 12.98 18.99 9.32
N LYS A 140 12.19 18.82 10.38
CA LYS A 140 10.71 18.79 10.31
C LYS A 140 10.18 20.05 9.61
N GLY A 141 9.27 19.85 8.64
CA GLY A 141 8.50 20.93 8.01
C GLY A 141 9.02 21.45 6.67
N LYS A 142 10.20 21.00 6.22
CA LYS A 142 10.74 21.41 4.91
C LYS A 142 10.45 20.34 3.85
N ARG A 143 9.67 20.73 2.83
CA ARG A 143 9.47 19.92 1.62
C ARG A 143 10.58 20.28 0.65
N GLN A 144 11.06 19.32 -0.15
CA GLN A 144 12.04 19.54 -1.24
C GLN A 144 13.49 19.78 -0.78
N VAL A 145 14.02 18.90 0.07
CA VAL A 145 15.42 18.96 0.53
C VAL A 145 16.40 18.14 -0.35
N GLY A 146 15.91 17.56 -1.46
CA GLY A 146 16.67 16.65 -2.30
C GLY A 146 17.98 17.26 -2.82
N ASP A 147 17.96 18.52 -3.27
CA ASP A 147 19.16 19.21 -3.75
C ASP A 147 20.19 19.47 -2.64
N SER A 148 19.73 19.79 -1.42
CA SER A 148 20.60 19.93 -0.26
C SER A 148 21.22 18.59 0.13
N ILE A 149 20.48 17.48 0.04
CA ILE A 149 21.02 16.13 0.26
C ILE A 149 22.10 15.84 -0.79
N VAL A 150 21.80 16.02 -2.08
CA VAL A 150 22.77 15.76 -3.17
C VAL A 150 24.02 16.61 -3.00
N THR A 151 23.86 17.88 -2.65
CA THR A 151 24.98 18.80 -2.37
C THR A 151 25.82 18.31 -1.19
N ALA A 152 25.19 17.93 -0.09
CA ALA A 152 25.88 17.44 1.09
C ALA A 152 26.66 16.14 0.80
N LEU A 153 26.09 15.21 0.02
CA LEU A 153 26.76 13.98 -0.44
C LEU A 153 27.96 14.23 -1.35
N ARG A 154 28.01 15.41 -1.99
CA ARG A 154 29.16 15.85 -2.80
C ARG A 154 30.24 16.54 -1.97
N LEU A 155 30.11 16.73 -0.66
CA LEU A 155 31.18 17.30 0.15
C LEU A 155 32.36 16.32 0.28
N GLU A 156 33.57 16.80 -0.02
CA GLU A 156 34.78 15.97 0.03
C GLU A 156 35.10 15.48 1.45
N GLU A 157 34.85 16.33 2.45
CA GLU A 157 35.04 15.98 3.87
C GLU A 157 34.15 14.82 4.29
N LEU A 158 32.86 14.87 3.91
CA LEU A 158 31.91 13.81 4.18
C LEU A 158 32.33 12.50 3.50
N ARG A 159 32.76 12.57 2.24
CA ARG A 159 33.21 11.40 1.47
C ARG A 159 34.42 10.73 2.13
N LYS A 160 35.41 11.51 2.55
CA LYS A 160 36.56 11.00 3.31
C LYS A 160 36.15 10.38 4.64
N ALA A 161 35.21 11.01 5.35
CA ALA A 161 34.72 10.50 6.63
C ALA A 161 33.91 9.20 6.50
N THR A 162 33.32 8.93 5.34
CA THR A 162 32.54 7.71 5.10
C THR A 162 33.34 6.52 4.60
N SER A 163 34.54 6.71 4.04
CA SER A 163 35.36 5.61 3.53
C SER A 163 35.97 4.79 4.68
N ILE A 164 35.87 3.46 4.61
CA ILE A 164 36.49 2.53 5.56
C ILE A 164 37.79 2.00 4.92
N GLY A 165 38.95 2.39 5.45
CA GLY A 165 40.26 1.98 4.94
C GLY A 165 41.34 3.04 5.15
N SER A 166 42.58 2.62 5.33
CA SER A 166 43.73 3.43 5.76
C SER A 166 43.96 4.69 4.91
N PHE A 167 44.46 5.75 5.55
CA PHE A 167 44.88 7.06 5.00
C PHE A 167 45.84 7.02 3.79
N GLU A 168 46.24 5.85 3.30
CA GLU A 168 46.97 5.68 2.05
C GLU A 168 45.99 5.52 0.88
N TYR A 169 45.79 6.63 0.17
CA TYR A 169 45.28 6.76 -1.20
C TYR A 169 44.47 5.56 -1.73
N ASN A 170 43.24 5.40 -1.22
CA ASN A 170 42.30 4.43 -1.76
C ASN A 170 41.72 4.98 -3.09
N PRO A 171 41.91 4.30 -4.24
CA PRO A 171 41.63 4.86 -5.57
C PRO A 171 40.15 5.10 -5.89
N SER A 172 39.21 4.72 -5.02
CA SER A 172 37.79 5.07 -5.17
C SER A 172 37.26 5.86 -3.98
N LEU A 173 37.11 7.18 -4.15
CA LEU A 173 36.42 8.05 -3.19
C LEU A 173 34.88 7.93 -3.27
N TYR A 174 34.37 7.06 -4.15
CA TYR A 174 32.94 6.96 -4.45
C TYR A 174 32.50 5.50 -4.38
N PRO A 175 31.38 5.20 -3.69
CA PRO A 175 30.75 3.90 -3.85
C PRO A 175 30.29 3.76 -5.31
N GLU A 176 30.42 2.56 -5.86
CA GLU A 176 29.88 2.26 -7.18
C GLU A 176 28.35 2.19 -7.16
N ILE A 177 27.78 1.85 -5.99
CA ILE A 177 26.35 1.65 -5.80
C ILE A 177 25.88 2.39 -4.56
N LEU A 178 24.81 3.19 -4.73
CA LEU A 178 24.11 3.83 -3.64
C LEU A 178 22.82 3.06 -3.32
N LEU A 179 22.76 2.47 -2.14
CA LEU A 179 21.55 1.79 -1.64
C LEU A 179 20.76 2.80 -0.80
N VAL A 180 19.59 3.21 -1.27
CA VAL A 180 18.78 4.25 -0.61
C VAL A 180 17.52 3.64 0.00
N ASP A 181 17.40 3.72 1.32
CA ASP A 181 16.19 3.47 2.08
C ASP A 181 15.44 4.79 2.30
N TRP A 182 14.23 4.88 1.76
CA TRP A 182 13.45 6.10 1.80
C TRP A 182 11.94 5.82 1.79
N ASP A 183 11.21 6.51 2.66
CA ASP A 183 9.75 6.50 2.67
C ASP A 183 9.16 7.43 1.59
N LEU A 184 8.78 6.82 0.47
CA LEU A 184 8.19 7.48 -0.70
C LEU A 184 6.96 8.34 -0.41
N ARG A 185 6.32 8.20 0.77
CA ARG A 185 5.21 9.08 1.19
C ARG A 185 5.66 10.52 1.45
N TYR A 186 6.97 10.76 1.59
CA TYR A 186 7.55 12.08 1.83
C TYR A 186 8.48 12.46 0.68
N PRO A 187 7.96 12.99 -0.46
CA PRO A 187 8.76 13.36 -1.64
C PRO A 187 9.91 14.31 -1.27
N LEU A 188 11.13 13.92 -1.68
CA LEU A 188 12.35 14.71 -1.41
C LEU A 188 12.77 15.58 -2.60
N PHE A 189 12.44 15.15 -3.82
CA PHE A 189 12.83 15.81 -5.08
C PHE A 189 11.61 16.40 -5.80
N THR A 190 11.85 17.38 -6.66
CA THR A 190 10.85 17.97 -7.57
C THR A 190 11.25 17.82 -9.03
N PRO A 191 10.28 17.59 -9.95
CA PRO A 191 8.86 17.40 -9.70
C PRO A 191 8.56 16.12 -8.90
N SER A 192 7.46 16.14 -8.14
CA SER A 192 7.07 15.00 -7.31
C SER A 192 6.73 13.80 -8.22
N ILE A 193 6.97 12.58 -7.73
CA ILE A 193 6.55 11.33 -8.38
C ILE A 193 5.04 11.29 -8.64
N ASP A 194 4.26 12.20 -8.04
CA ASP A 194 2.82 12.39 -8.29
C ASP A 194 2.46 12.57 -9.79
N ASP A 195 3.41 12.99 -10.63
CA ASP A 195 3.21 13.11 -12.08
C ASP A 195 3.43 11.80 -12.87
N ILE A 196 3.95 10.75 -12.23
CA ILE A 196 4.20 9.43 -12.86
C ILE A 196 3.07 8.49 -12.51
N LYS A 197 2.39 7.96 -13.53
CA LYS A 197 1.26 7.05 -13.32
C LYS A 197 1.79 5.62 -13.17
N LEU A 198 1.70 5.09 -11.96
CA LEU A 198 2.06 3.70 -11.69
C LEU A 198 0.82 2.79 -11.82
N ASP A 199 0.67 2.18 -13.00
CA ASP A 199 -0.40 1.23 -13.28
C ASP A 199 -0.09 -0.17 -12.72
N TYR A 200 -1.14 -0.92 -12.38
CA TYR A 200 -0.99 -2.30 -11.93
C TYR A 200 -0.68 -3.25 -13.08
N SER A 201 0.06 -4.32 -12.77
CA SER A 201 0.45 -5.37 -13.72
C SER A 201 -0.78 -5.88 -14.50
N PRO A 202 -0.70 -6.00 -15.84
CA PRO A 202 -1.79 -6.55 -16.65
C PRO A 202 -2.26 -7.94 -16.18
N LYS A 203 -1.35 -8.74 -15.61
CA LYS A 203 -1.67 -10.05 -15.03
C LYS A 203 -2.60 -9.92 -13.82
N LEU A 204 -2.36 -8.96 -12.92
CA LEU A 204 -3.22 -8.70 -11.76
C LEU A 204 -4.57 -8.10 -12.18
N VAL A 205 -4.58 -7.22 -13.18
CA VAL A 205 -5.82 -6.66 -13.76
C VAL A 205 -6.68 -7.78 -14.34
N GLN A 206 -6.10 -8.65 -15.17
CA GLN A 206 -6.81 -9.81 -15.72
C GLN A 206 -7.29 -10.76 -14.62
N LEU A 207 -6.48 -11.03 -13.60
CA LEU A 207 -6.89 -11.88 -12.49
C LEU A 207 -8.08 -11.26 -11.72
N ALA A 208 -8.03 -9.97 -11.43
CA ALA A 208 -9.13 -9.28 -10.76
C ALA A 208 -10.44 -9.36 -11.56
N GLN A 209 -10.36 -9.21 -12.89
CA GLN A 209 -11.53 -9.39 -13.78
C GLN A 209 -12.10 -10.81 -13.73
N HIS A 210 -11.26 -11.84 -13.55
CA HIS A 210 -11.71 -13.23 -13.42
C HIS A 210 -12.25 -13.58 -12.03
N LEU A 211 -11.77 -12.90 -10.99
CA LEU A 211 -12.21 -13.12 -9.60
C LEU A 211 -13.48 -12.32 -9.28
N GLY A 212 -13.61 -11.13 -9.85
CA GLY A 212 -14.77 -10.26 -9.65
C GLY A 212 -16.05 -10.85 -10.26
N PRO A 213 -17.24 -10.44 -9.77
CA PRO A 213 -18.51 -10.84 -10.37
C PRO A 213 -18.64 -10.36 -11.83
N SER A 214 -19.18 -11.21 -12.71
CA SER A 214 -19.41 -10.87 -14.13
C SER A 214 -20.60 -9.92 -14.33
N ASP A 215 -21.65 -10.09 -13.53
CA ASP A 215 -22.82 -9.21 -13.53
C ASP A 215 -22.55 -7.94 -12.71
N PRO A 216 -23.29 -6.83 -12.93
CA PRO A 216 -23.21 -5.65 -12.08
C PRO A 216 -23.28 -6.01 -10.59
N TYR A 217 -22.36 -5.49 -9.79
CA TYR A 217 -22.26 -5.78 -8.36
C TYR A 217 -22.03 -4.52 -7.54
N LEU A 218 -22.31 -4.61 -6.25
CA LEU A 218 -21.96 -3.58 -5.27
C LEU A 218 -20.69 -4.03 -4.53
N ALA A 219 -19.69 -3.18 -4.45
CA ALA A 219 -18.49 -3.42 -3.65
C ALA A 219 -18.52 -2.59 -2.36
N ILE A 220 -18.23 -3.25 -1.24
CA ILE A 220 -18.03 -2.65 0.07
C ILE A 220 -16.54 -2.66 0.36
N HIS A 221 -15.97 -1.52 0.73
CA HIS A 221 -14.64 -1.45 1.31
C HIS A 221 -14.72 -0.94 2.75
N TRP A 222 -14.52 -1.86 3.70
CA TRP A 222 -14.59 -1.59 5.13
C TRP A 222 -13.29 -1.96 5.85
N ARG A 223 -12.46 -0.95 6.11
CA ARG A 223 -11.29 -1.07 6.98
C ARG A 223 -11.66 -0.74 8.42
N MET A 224 -11.59 -1.73 9.28
CA MET A 224 -11.91 -1.61 10.71
C MET A 224 -10.69 -1.23 11.55
N GLU A 225 -9.47 -1.32 11.00
CA GLU A 225 -8.25 -0.90 11.70
C GLU A 225 -8.34 0.56 12.21
N ASN A 226 -8.07 0.78 13.50
CA ASN A 226 -8.18 2.09 14.19
C ASN A 226 -9.60 2.65 14.32
N VAL A 227 -10.64 1.86 14.03
CA VAL A 227 -12.02 2.21 14.43
C VAL A 227 -12.19 1.85 15.90
N PRO A 228 -12.73 2.74 16.76
CA PRO A 228 -13.00 2.39 18.16
C PRO A 228 -13.86 1.13 18.24
N PRO A 229 -13.42 0.06 18.93
CA PRO A 229 -14.13 -1.23 18.93
C PRO A 229 -15.60 -1.10 19.33
N GLU A 230 -15.91 -0.25 20.31
CA GLU A 230 -17.28 0.00 20.78
C GLU A 230 -18.21 0.62 19.73
N SER A 231 -17.67 1.21 18.66
CA SER A 231 -18.46 1.79 17.57
C SER A 231 -18.75 0.80 16.45
N LEU A 232 -18.03 -0.33 16.37
CA LEU A 232 -18.13 -1.27 15.26
C LEU A 232 -19.53 -1.88 15.08
N PRO A 233 -20.27 -2.30 16.13
CA PRO A 233 -21.63 -2.80 15.97
C PRO A 233 -22.59 -1.75 15.36
N ASP A 234 -22.53 -0.50 15.81
CA ASP A 234 -23.36 0.58 15.24
C ASP A 234 -22.98 0.89 13.79
N CYS A 235 -21.69 0.81 13.48
CA CYS A 235 -21.20 0.93 12.11
C CYS A 235 -21.73 -0.20 11.23
N ALA A 236 -21.80 -1.44 11.73
CA ALA A 236 -22.39 -2.58 11.04
C ALA A 236 -23.88 -2.36 10.77
N HIS A 237 -24.66 -1.97 11.78
CA HIS A 237 -26.09 -1.66 11.59
C HIS A 237 -26.31 -0.55 10.56
N SER A 238 -25.44 0.47 10.56
CA SER A 238 -25.54 1.57 9.60
C SER A 238 -25.15 1.16 8.19
N LEU A 239 -24.17 0.28 8.05
CA LEU A 239 -23.82 -0.34 6.78
C LEU A 239 -25.00 -1.17 6.25
N VAL A 240 -25.58 -2.04 7.08
CA VAL A 240 -26.75 -2.87 6.76
C VAL A 240 -27.94 -2.00 6.31
N HIS A 241 -28.30 -0.97 7.08
CA HIS A 241 -29.36 -0.04 6.71
C HIS A 241 -29.09 0.67 5.39
N MET A 242 -27.85 1.15 5.16
CA MET A 242 -27.50 1.81 3.90
C MET A 242 -27.62 0.83 2.74
N LEU A 243 -27.09 -0.39 2.86
CA LEU A 243 -27.21 -1.43 1.83
C LEU A 243 -28.68 -1.73 1.54
N SER A 244 -29.51 -1.89 2.56
CA SER A 244 -30.94 -2.17 2.44
C SER A 244 -31.66 -1.04 1.69
N SER A 245 -31.41 0.22 2.07
CA SER A 245 -31.99 1.38 1.38
C SER A 245 -31.56 1.52 -0.07
N THR A 246 -30.29 1.23 -0.37
CA THR A 246 -29.71 1.31 -1.71
C THR A 246 -30.20 0.17 -2.59
N LEU A 247 -30.19 -1.06 -2.09
CA LEU A 247 -30.52 -2.27 -2.84
C LEU A 247 -32.03 -2.41 -3.08
N GLN A 248 -32.86 -1.87 -2.20
CA GLN A 248 -34.31 -1.83 -2.40
C GLN A 248 -34.74 -0.79 -3.45
N ASN A 249 -33.88 0.17 -3.81
CA ASN A 249 -34.17 1.14 -4.87
C ASN A 249 -33.89 0.52 -6.26
N PRO A 250 -34.93 0.21 -7.07
CA PRO A 250 -34.74 -0.50 -8.33
C PRO A 250 -33.89 0.26 -9.36
N ALA A 251 -33.87 1.60 -9.29
CA ALA A 251 -33.06 2.42 -10.18
C ALA A 251 -31.56 2.26 -9.91
N LEU A 252 -31.18 2.02 -8.64
CA LEU A 252 -29.80 1.84 -8.22
C LEU A 252 -29.38 0.37 -8.30
N SER A 253 -30.28 -0.56 -7.97
CA SER A 253 -29.96 -1.98 -7.77
C SER A 253 -30.25 -2.90 -8.95
N ALA A 254 -30.79 -2.40 -10.07
CA ALA A 254 -31.12 -3.23 -11.23
C ALA A 254 -29.94 -4.14 -11.66
N GLY A 255 -30.15 -5.46 -11.68
CA GLY A 255 -29.11 -6.43 -12.05
C GLY A 255 -28.03 -6.68 -10.99
N ILE A 256 -28.05 -5.99 -9.83
CA ILE A 256 -27.16 -6.27 -8.72
C ILE A 256 -27.69 -7.48 -7.94
N GLN A 257 -26.97 -8.59 -8.03
CA GLN A 257 -27.23 -9.82 -7.26
C GLN A 257 -26.12 -10.14 -6.26
N THR A 258 -24.91 -9.62 -6.52
CA THR A 258 -23.71 -9.93 -5.74
C THR A 258 -23.18 -8.68 -5.03
N ILE A 259 -22.80 -8.85 -3.76
CA ILE A 259 -22.13 -7.88 -2.92
C ILE A 259 -20.70 -8.37 -2.67
N TRP A 260 -19.71 -7.61 -3.14
CA TRP A 260 -18.30 -7.89 -2.91
C TRP A 260 -17.85 -7.22 -1.61
N PHE A 261 -17.35 -8.00 -0.65
CA PHE A 261 -16.90 -7.50 0.65
C PHE A 261 -15.36 -7.48 0.73
N ALA A 262 -14.78 -6.30 0.57
CA ALA A 262 -13.36 -6.03 0.79
C ALA A 262 -13.14 -5.46 2.19
N SER A 263 -12.46 -6.21 3.05
CA SER A 263 -12.23 -5.84 4.44
C SER A 263 -10.87 -6.31 4.94
N ASP A 264 -10.35 -5.66 5.97
CA ASP A 264 -9.17 -6.12 6.71
C ASP A 264 -9.50 -7.22 7.75
N TYR A 265 -10.75 -7.67 7.84
CA TYR A 265 -11.15 -8.82 8.66
C TYR A 265 -10.48 -10.13 8.20
N PRO A 266 -9.92 -10.94 9.12
CA PRO A 266 -9.06 -12.08 8.76
C PRO A 266 -9.81 -13.38 8.44
N TYR A 267 -11.13 -13.43 8.59
CA TYR A 267 -11.90 -14.65 8.28
C TYR A 267 -12.73 -14.49 7.00
N PRO A 268 -12.76 -15.52 6.14
CA PRO A 268 -13.64 -15.56 4.98
C PRO A 268 -15.11 -15.37 5.36
N VAL A 269 -15.84 -14.66 4.51
CA VAL A 269 -17.29 -14.48 4.68
C VAL A 269 -18.06 -15.81 4.55
N SER A 270 -17.52 -16.75 3.77
CA SER A 270 -18.10 -18.08 3.57
C SER A 270 -18.15 -18.92 4.85
N ASP A 271 -17.15 -18.77 5.73
CA ASP A 271 -16.98 -19.60 6.93
C ASP A 271 -18.07 -19.35 7.97
N PHE A 272 -18.77 -18.24 7.82
CA PHE A 272 -19.92 -17.89 8.63
C PHE A 272 -21.18 -18.68 8.27
N PHE A 273 -21.32 -19.03 6.99
CA PHE A 273 -22.49 -19.76 6.48
C PHE A 273 -22.30 -21.27 6.52
N SER A 274 -21.06 -21.75 6.54
CA SER A 274 -20.78 -23.11 7.00
C SER A 274 -20.86 -23.10 8.53
N SER A 275 -21.66 -23.96 9.12
CA SER A 275 -21.82 -24.10 10.58
C SER A 275 -20.57 -24.68 11.29
N SER A 276 -19.39 -24.38 10.77
CA SER A 276 -18.07 -24.83 11.16
C SER A 276 -17.11 -23.63 11.21
N ILE A 277 -17.44 -22.62 12.03
CA ILE A 277 -16.41 -21.71 12.55
C ILE A 277 -15.57 -22.56 13.52
N ASP A 278 -14.70 -23.38 12.96
CA ASP A 278 -13.68 -24.05 13.74
C ASP A 278 -12.64 -22.97 14.06
N SER A 279 -12.77 -22.39 15.25
CA SER A 279 -11.86 -21.38 15.81
C SER A 279 -10.41 -21.87 15.93
N SER A 280 -10.14 -23.13 15.56
CA SER A 280 -8.80 -23.70 15.42
C SER A 280 -8.12 -23.42 14.07
N SER A 281 -8.85 -22.94 13.05
CA SER A 281 -8.27 -22.58 11.76
C SER A 281 -7.48 -21.26 11.90
N PRO A 282 -6.18 -21.23 11.53
CA PRO A 282 -5.38 -20.02 11.70
C PRO A 282 -5.93 -18.88 10.83
N PRO A 283 -6.02 -17.65 11.36
CA PRO A 283 -6.50 -16.49 10.61
C PRO A 283 -5.61 -16.24 9.37
N ASP A 284 -6.24 -16.11 8.21
CA ASP A 284 -5.57 -15.71 6.97
C ASP A 284 -5.62 -14.18 6.87
N PHE A 285 -4.52 -13.52 7.21
CA PHE A 285 -4.49 -12.06 7.29
C PHE A 285 -4.35 -11.43 5.89
N LYS A 286 -5.45 -10.90 5.35
CA LYS A 286 -5.44 -10.03 4.14
C LYS A 286 -4.60 -8.75 4.32
N SER A 287 -4.40 -8.31 5.55
CA SER A 287 -3.74 -7.04 5.90
C SER A 287 -2.60 -7.28 6.88
N SER A 288 -1.39 -6.84 6.54
CA SER A 288 -0.23 -6.90 7.44
C SER A 288 -0.33 -5.93 8.63
N THR A 289 -1.24 -4.95 8.53
CA THR A 289 -1.41 -3.84 9.48
C THR A 289 -2.49 -4.06 10.53
N PHE A 290 -3.44 -4.97 10.31
CA PHE A 290 -4.52 -5.22 11.25
C PHE A 290 -4.23 -6.49 12.05
N ARG A 291 -3.76 -6.30 13.28
CA ARG A 291 -3.36 -7.40 14.19
C ARG A 291 -4.19 -7.45 15.48
N ASP A 292 -4.93 -6.38 15.76
CA ASP A 292 -5.72 -6.22 16.97
C ASP A 292 -7.21 -6.32 16.63
N PHE A 293 -7.68 -7.57 16.53
CA PHE A 293 -9.10 -7.88 16.34
C PHE A 293 -9.63 -8.54 17.61
N GLY A 294 -10.91 -8.32 17.89
CA GLY A 294 -11.52 -8.76 19.15
C GLY A 294 -13.02 -8.94 19.05
N PRO A 295 -13.71 -9.18 20.18
CA PRO A 295 -15.13 -9.54 20.19
C PRO A 295 -16.04 -8.55 19.45
N LYS A 296 -15.76 -7.25 19.53
CA LYS A 296 -16.53 -6.23 18.82
C LYS A 296 -16.38 -6.25 17.30
N HIS A 297 -15.24 -6.72 16.79
CA HIS A 297 -15.06 -6.93 15.35
C HIS A 297 -15.90 -8.13 14.88
N ILE A 298 -15.88 -9.22 15.66
CA ILE A 298 -16.69 -10.42 15.40
C ILE A 298 -18.17 -10.06 15.43
N GLU A 299 -18.64 -9.35 16.45
CA GLU A 299 -20.02 -8.87 16.58
C GLU A 299 -20.45 -8.01 15.38
N ALA A 300 -19.60 -7.08 14.94
CA ALA A 300 -19.89 -6.23 13.79
C ALA A 300 -20.00 -7.00 12.47
N ILE A 301 -19.12 -7.98 12.25
CA ILE A 301 -19.22 -8.87 11.08
C ILE A 301 -20.45 -9.77 11.18
N GLN A 302 -20.76 -10.33 12.35
CA GLN A 302 -21.96 -11.11 12.61
C GLN A 302 -23.23 -10.31 12.24
N ILE A 303 -23.35 -9.06 12.71
CA ILE A 303 -24.49 -8.17 12.37
C ILE A 303 -24.62 -8.01 10.85
N LEU A 304 -23.50 -7.78 10.15
CA LEU A 304 -23.50 -7.63 8.70
C LEU A 304 -23.98 -8.92 8.02
N LEU A 305 -23.44 -10.07 8.40
CA LEU A 305 -23.68 -11.34 7.73
C LEU A 305 -25.06 -11.94 8.06
N ASP A 306 -25.58 -11.70 9.26
CA ASP A 306 -26.96 -12.07 9.64
C ASP A 306 -28.00 -11.37 8.75
N ALA A 307 -27.71 -10.15 8.28
CA ALA A 307 -28.58 -9.46 7.34
C ALA A 307 -28.72 -10.22 5.99
N PHE A 308 -27.72 -11.01 5.60
CA PHE A 308 -27.71 -11.81 4.37
C PHE A 308 -28.24 -13.24 4.56
N GLN A 309 -28.45 -13.70 5.79
CA GLN A 309 -29.03 -15.02 6.06
C GLN A 309 -30.51 -15.11 5.67
N VAL A 310 -31.06 -16.32 5.61
CA VAL A 310 -32.49 -16.55 5.36
C VAL A 310 -33.33 -15.83 6.41
N GLY A 311 -34.25 -14.96 5.96
CA GLY A 311 -35.08 -14.12 6.83
C GLY A 311 -34.45 -12.76 7.16
N GLY A 312 -33.18 -12.54 6.85
CA GLY A 312 -32.52 -11.23 6.94
C GLY A 312 -32.99 -10.25 5.87
N GLU A 313 -32.83 -8.95 6.12
CA GLU A 313 -33.29 -7.90 5.22
C GLU A 313 -32.55 -7.83 3.86
N LEU A 314 -31.34 -8.39 3.80
CA LEU A 314 -30.51 -8.50 2.60
C LEU A 314 -30.49 -9.92 2.02
N SER A 315 -31.37 -10.82 2.48
CA SER A 315 -31.44 -12.23 2.08
C SER A 315 -31.61 -12.50 0.58
N LYS A 316 -31.99 -11.48 -0.22
CA LYS A 316 -32.13 -11.59 -1.68
C LYS A 316 -30.81 -11.47 -2.44
N TRP A 317 -29.76 -10.97 -1.79
CA TRP A 317 -28.45 -10.74 -2.39
C TRP A 317 -27.43 -11.72 -1.83
N LYS A 318 -26.45 -12.06 -2.64
CA LYS A 318 -25.32 -12.88 -2.21
C LYS A 318 -24.17 -11.97 -1.79
N ILE A 319 -23.64 -12.14 -0.58
CA ILE A 319 -22.35 -11.58 -0.19
C ILE A 319 -21.23 -12.57 -0.52
N THR A 320 -20.11 -12.07 -1.04
CA THR A 320 -18.90 -12.84 -1.38
C THR A 320 -17.67 -12.00 -1.03
N ASP A 321 -16.51 -12.63 -0.93
CA ASP A 321 -15.24 -11.91 -0.80
C ASP A 321 -14.15 -12.53 -1.68
N LEU A 322 -12.94 -11.98 -1.59
CA LEU A 322 -11.77 -12.47 -2.33
C LEU A 322 -11.42 -13.93 -1.99
N TYR A 323 -11.63 -14.38 -0.75
CA TYR A 323 -11.33 -15.77 -0.36
C TYR A 323 -12.27 -16.74 -1.06
N GLU A 324 -13.57 -16.49 -1.02
CA GLU A 324 -14.54 -17.33 -1.72
C GLU A 324 -14.28 -17.33 -3.23
N ALA A 325 -13.95 -16.16 -3.82
CA ALA A 325 -13.61 -16.06 -5.24
C ALA A 325 -12.36 -16.89 -5.61
N ARG A 326 -11.33 -16.89 -4.77
CA ARG A 326 -10.12 -17.72 -4.95
C ARG A 326 -10.41 -19.21 -4.85
N ASN A 327 -11.26 -19.62 -3.91
CA ASN A 327 -11.65 -21.02 -3.72
C ASN A 327 -12.44 -21.54 -4.93
N ARG A 328 -13.28 -20.71 -5.54
CA ARG A 328 -13.95 -21.04 -6.81
C ARG A 328 -12.94 -21.22 -7.96
N LEU A 329 -11.94 -20.35 -8.03
CA LEU A 329 -10.87 -20.45 -9.04
C LEU A 329 -10.08 -21.76 -8.93
N ASP A 330 -9.87 -22.27 -7.71
CA ASP A 330 -9.20 -23.56 -7.47
C ASP A 330 -10.10 -24.77 -7.72
N SER A 331 -11.40 -24.63 -7.47
CA SER A 331 -12.38 -25.71 -7.67
C SER A 331 -12.64 -25.99 -9.15
N ASP A 332 -12.45 -25.00 -10.05
CA ASP A 332 -12.50 -25.17 -11.51
C ASP A 332 -11.37 -26.07 -12.08
N VAL A 333 -10.47 -26.58 -11.23
CA VAL A 333 -9.31 -27.43 -11.61
C VAL A 333 -9.64 -28.95 -11.60
N GLY A 334 -10.92 -29.33 -11.46
CA GLY A 334 -11.37 -30.73 -11.44
C GLY A 334 -11.59 -31.42 -12.80
N VAL A 335 -10.76 -32.43 -13.07
CA VAL A 335 -10.93 -33.61 -13.96
C VAL A 335 -11.10 -33.36 -15.48
N GLY A 336 -9.99 -33.19 -16.20
CA GLY A 336 -9.92 -33.52 -17.63
C GLY A 336 -9.38 -32.43 -18.58
N SER A 337 -9.13 -31.22 -18.10
CA SER A 337 -8.61 -30.12 -18.93
C SER A 337 -7.16 -29.80 -18.60
N SER A 338 -6.26 -29.88 -19.58
CA SER A 338 -4.85 -29.48 -19.44
C SER A 338 -4.71 -28.05 -18.88
N GLY A 339 -4.03 -27.95 -17.73
CA GLY A 339 -3.56 -26.72 -17.10
C GLY A 339 -4.56 -26.05 -16.16
N SER A 340 -4.18 -25.91 -14.88
CA SER A 340 -4.89 -25.05 -13.91
C SER A 340 -5.13 -23.67 -14.54
N LYS A 341 -6.31 -23.08 -14.34
CA LYS A 341 -6.63 -21.73 -14.81
C LYS A 341 -5.61 -20.68 -14.33
N ARG A 342 -4.99 -20.91 -13.17
CA ARG A 342 -3.84 -20.13 -12.65
C ARG A 342 -2.60 -20.23 -13.56
N LEU A 343 -2.31 -21.44 -14.03
CA LEU A 343 -1.20 -21.71 -14.95
C LEU A 343 -1.45 -21.05 -16.32
N ARG A 344 -2.70 -20.98 -16.79
CA ARG A 344 -3.08 -20.28 -18.02
C ARG A 344 -2.89 -18.77 -17.94
N LEU A 345 -3.09 -18.20 -16.75
CA LEU A 345 -2.85 -16.78 -16.47
C LEU A 345 -1.37 -16.46 -16.15
N GLY A 346 -0.50 -17.48 -16.08
CA GLY A 346 0.91 -17.31 -15.75
C GLY A 346 1.16 -16.81 -14.31
N ILE A 347 0.25 -17.13 -13.38
CA ILE A 347 0.27 -16.61 -12.00
C ILE A 347 0.93 -17.64 -11.09
N HIS A 348 2.03 -17.25 -10.46
CA HIS A 348 2.76 -18.10 -9.51
C HIS A 348 1.86 -18.43 -8.30
N PRO A 349 1.73 -19.70 -7.84
CA PRO A 349 0.80 -20.07 -6.76
C PRO A 349 0.97 -19.24 -5.49
N ASP A 350 2.22 -18.95 -5.11
CA ASP A 350 2.55 -18.24 -3.87
C ASP A 350 2.24 -16.74 -3.91
N ILE A 351 2.00 -16.15 -5.09
CA ILE A 351 1.65 -14.72 -5.20
C ILE A 351 0.33 -14.40 -4.49
N LEU A 352 -0.58 -15.37 -4.40
CA LEU A 352 -1.87 -15.23 -3.73
C LEU A 352 -1.77 -15.39 -2.20
N GLN A 353 -0.59 -15.72 -1.69
CA GLN A 353 -0.29 -15.65 -0.26
C GLN A 353 0.23 -14.24 0.13
N ASP A 354 0.55 -13.40 -0.85
CA ASP A 354 1.02 -12.05 -0.58
C ASP A 354 -0.16 -11.10 -0.30
N SER A 355 -0.25 -10.65 0.95
CA SER A 355 -1.26 -9.66 1.40
C SER A 355 -1.36 -8.40 0.53
N GLY A 356 -0.27 -7.94 -0.09
CA GLY A 356 -0.31 -6.79 -0.98
C GLY A 356 -0.98 -7.10 -2.31
N VAL A 357 -0.79 -8.30 -2.84
CA VAL A 357 -1.50 -8.79 -4.03
C VAL A 357 -2.98 -8.90 -3.73
N LEU A 358 -3.34 -9.48 -2.57
CA LEU A 358 -4.74 -9.58 -2.14
C LEU A 358 -5.41 -8.22 -2.06
N GLY A 359 -4.73 -7.23 -1.45
CA GLY A 359 -5.19 -5.85 -1.43
C GLY A 359 -5.36 -5.28 -2.85
N ILE A 360 -4.38 -5.46 -3.74
CA ILE A 360 -4.48 -4.97 -5.12
C ILE A 360 -5.68 -5.58 -5.85
N LEU A 361 -5.92 -6.89 -5.69
CA LEU A 361 -7.06 -7.57 -6.30
C LEU A 361 -8.40 -7.02 -5.77
N ASP A 362 -8.57 -6.90 -4.46
CA ASP A 362 -9.76 -6.28 -3.87
C ASP A 362 -9.98 -4.85 -4.38
N LYS A 363 -8.89 -4.10 -4.59
CA LYS A 363 -8.95 -2.73 -5.12
C LYS A 363 -9.47 -2.71 -6.55
N LEU A 364 -8.87 -3.54 -7.41
CA LEU A 364 -9.22 -3.64 -8.82
C LEU A 364 -10.67 -4.09 -9.00
N VAL A 365 -11.13 -5.05 -8.19
CA VAL A 365 -12.55 -5.43 -8.15
C VAL A 365 -13.42 -4.26 -7.68
N GLY A 366 -13.03 -3.55 -6.62
CA GLY A 366 -13.75 -2.34 -6.18
C GLY A 366 -13.84 -1.23 -7.23
N MET A 367 -12.81 -1.05 -8.07
CA MET A 367 -12.79 -0.07 -9.15
C MET A 367 -13.83 -0.39 -10.24
N GLU A 368 -14.08 -1.66 -10.51
CA GLU A 368 -14.98 -2.14 -11.57
C GLU A 368 -16.44 -2.33 -11.12
N ALA A 369 -16.74 -2.15 -9.83
CA ALA A 369 -18.09 -2.35 -9.30
C ALA A 369 -19.13 -1.41 -9.92
N ALA A 370 -20.39 -1.83 -10.02
CA ALA A 370 -21.46 -0.93 -10.46
C ALA A 370 -21.74 0.15 -9.40
N PHE A 371 -21.66 -0.22 -8.12
CA PHE A 371 -21.85 0.65 -6.96
C PHE A 371 -20.72 0.43 -5.96
N PHE A 372 -20.22 1.50 -5.33
CA PHE A 372 -19.14 1.39 -4.34
C PHE A 372 -19.53 2.06 -3.02
N VAL A 373 -19.29 1.34 -1.93
CA VAL A 373 -19.57 1.78 -0.56
C VAL A 373 -18.29 1.76 0.24
N SER A 374 -18.06 2.82 1.03
CA SER A 374 -17.01 2.82 2.04
C SER A 374 -17.47 3.42 3.37
N GLY A 375 -16.71 3.23 4.45
CA GLY A 375 -17.03 3.86 5.72
C GLY A 375 -16.50 5.29 5.80
N THR A 376 -17.22 6.14 6.51
CA THR A 376 -16.71 7.47 6.88
C THR A 376 -15.77 7.42 8.07
N LYS A 377 -15.12 8.56 8.37
CA LYS A 377 -14.33 8.74 9.59
C LYS A 377 -15.15 8.35 10.81
N GLY A 378 -14.61 7.43 11.61
CA GLY A 378 -15.29 6.88 12.80
C GLY A 378 -15.95 5.52 12.56
N CYS A 379 -16.24 5.15 11.31
CA CYS A 379 -16.66 3.80 10.93
C CYS A 379 -15.70 3.09 10.01
N SER A 380 -14.75 3.80 9.40
CA SER A 380 -13.62 3.20 8.70
C SER A 380 -12.40 4.10 8.71
N LYS A 381 -11.23 3.49 8.55
CA LYS A 381 -9.96 4.19 8.35
C LYS A 381 -9.93 4.85 6.96
N ALA A 382 -9.72 6.17 6.93
CA ALA A 382 -9.38 6.86 5.69
C ALA A 382 -8.09 6.26 5.12
N SER A 383 -8.16 5.74 3.89
CA SER A 383 -7.04 5.07 3.24
C SER A 383 -6.83 5.60 1.82
N SER A 384 -5.56 5.66 1.39
CA SER A 384 -5.22 5.92 -0.01
C SER A 384 -5.87 4.92 -0.96
N PHE A 385 -6.08 3.69 -0.48
CA PHE A 385 -6.82 2.64 -1.18
C PHE A 385 -8.24 3.07 -1.53
N THR A 386 -9.04 3.47 -0.53
CA THR A 386 -10.42 3.95 -0.76
C THR A 386 -10.40 5.15 -1.71
N LYS A 387 -9.48 6.10 -1.48
CA LYS A 387 -9.36 7.30 -2.31
C LYS A 387 -9.08 6.97 -3.77
N GLN A 388 -8.16 6.04 -4.06
CA GLN A 388 -7.85 5.64 -5.43
C GLN A 388 -9.05 5.01 -6.14
N ILE A 389 -9.84 4.17 -5.44
CA ILE A 389 -11.08 3.62 -6.02
C ILE A 389 -12.04 4.76 -6.39
N ILE A 390 -12.26 5.71 -5.46
CA ILE A 390 -13.14 6.86 -5.69
C ILE A 390 -12.64 7.71 -6.87
N ASP A 391 -11.34 8.03 -6.91
CA ASP A 391 -10.75 8.88 -7.94
C ASP A 391 -10.83 8.24 -9.34
N VAL A 392 -10.60 6.93 -9.46
CA VAL A 392 -10.76 6.19 -10.73
C VAL A 392 -12.22 6.22 -11.18
N ARG A 393 -13.15 5.96 -10.26
CA ARG A 393 -14.59 5.95 -10.56
C ARG A 393 -15.13 7.32 -10.94
N ALA A 394 -14.65 8.39 -10.29
CA ALA A 394 -15.03 9.77 -10.61
C ALA A 394 -14.57 10.20 -12.00
N LYS A 395 -13.47 9.64 -12.51
CA LYS A 395 -12.92 9.94 -13.85
C LYS A 395 -13.49 9.04 -14.96
N GLY A 396 -14.11 7.92 -14.60
CA GLY A 396 -14.63 6.92 -15.55
C GLY A 396 -15.89 7.38 -16.27
N ASN A 397 -15.73 8.06 -17.41
CA ASN A 397 -16.83 8.56 -18.26
C ASN A 397 -17.28 7.57 -19.38
N GLY A 398 -16.76 6.34 -19.43
CA GLY A 398 -16.87 5.48 -20.64
C GLY A 398 -17.45 4.07 -20.46
N ARG A 399 -17.71 3.61 -19.23
CA ARG A 399 -18.44 2.36 -18.98
C ARG A 399 -19.76 2.75 -18.31
N ASN A 400 -20.85 2.02 -18.57
CA ASN A 400 -22.18 2.22 -17.99
C ASN A 400 -22.21 1.94 -16.47
N PHE A 401 -21.27 2.51 -15.72
CA PHE A 401 -21.26 2.47 -14.28
C PHE A 401 -22.36 3.39 -13.77
N ARG A 402 -23.19 2.89 -12.86
CA ARG A 402 -24.06 3.73 -12.03
C ARG A 402 -23.18 4.37 -10.96
N ASN A 403 -22.20 5.18 -11.39
CA ASN A 403 -21.11 5.74 -10.58
C ASN A 403 -21.64 6.45 -9.32
N VAL A 404 -21.94 5.66 -8.30
CA VAL A 404 -22.36 6.11 -6.99
C VAL A 404 -21.33 5.60 -6.00
N VAL A 405 -20.73 6.56 -5.31
CA VAL A 405 -19.89 6.35 -4.14
C VAL A 405 -20.73 6.80 -2.96
N ASP A 406 -21.00 5.90 -2.04
CA ASP A 406 -21.77 6.21 -0.82
C ASP A 406 -20.99 5.84 0.43
N PHE A 407 -21.38 6.46 1.54
CA PHE A 407 -20.74 6.27 2.83
C PHE A 407 -21.72 5.97 3.97
N PHE A 408 -21.31 5.06 4.86
CA PHE A 408 -22.00 4.80 6.12
C PHE A 408 -21.29 5.48 7.31
N TRP A 409 -22.06 5.73 8.37
CA TRP A 409 -21.70 6.52 9.55
C TRP A 409 -22.17 5.79 10.80
N SER A 410 -21.61 6.07 11.97
CA SER A 410 -22.13 5.50 13.22
C SER A 410 -23.48 6.15 13.58
N ILE A 411 -24.45 5.36 14.05
CA ILE A 411 -25.77 5.85 14.50
C ILE A 411 -25.60 6.93 15.58
N ARG A 412 -24.68 6.72 16.53
CA ARG A 412 -24.36 7.70 17.58
C ARG A 412 -23.83 9.02 17.02
N VAL A 413 -23.09 8.99 15.91
CA VAL A 413 -22.62 10.21 15.22
C VAL A 413 -23.76 10.92 14.51
N LYS A 414 -24.70 10.19 13.90
CA LYS A 414 -25.91 10.79 13.31
C LYS A 414 -26.79 11.48 14.34
N GLU A 415 -26.98 10.88 15.52
CA GLU A 415 -27.72 11.49 16.62
C GLU A 415 -27.01 12.73 17.16
N TRP A 416 -25.68 12.68 17.28
CA TRP A 416 -24.89 13.83 17.70
C TRP A 416 -24.90 14.96 16.67
N GLN A 417 -24.82 14.65 15.37
CA GLN A 417 -24.96 15.65 14.29
C GLN A 417 -26.35 16.25 14.24
N LYS A 418 -27.41 15.43 14.34
CA LYS A 418 -28.80 15.93 14.41
C LYS A 418 -29.02 16.80 15.65
N GLY A 419 -28.46 16.40 16.80
CA GLY A 419 -28.48 17.20 18.03
C GLY A 419 -27.71 18.50 17.89
N ALA A 420 -26.51 18.48 17.27
CA ALA A 420 -25.72 19.67 17.00
C ALA A 420 -26.40 20.62 16.00
N GLU A 421 -27.06 20.09 14.97
CA GLU A 421 -27.86 20.86 14.03
C GLU A 421 -29.11 21.46 14.69
N GLN A 422 -29.78 20.72 15.58
CA GLN A 422 -30.87 21.26 16.39
C GLN A 422 -30.39 22.36 17.34
N VAL A 423 -29.26 22.18 18.02
CA VAL A 423 -28.65 23.19 18.89
C VAL A 423 -28.24 24.42 18.09
N LEU A 424 -27.62 24.25 16.91
CA LEU A 424 -27.27 25.35 16.00
C LEU A 424 -28.51 26.08 15.48
N PHE A 425 -29.59 25.36 15.15
CA PHE A 425 -30.86 25.93 14.75
C PHE A 425 -31.49 26.74 15.90
N GLN A 426 -31.46 26.20 17.12
CA GLN A 426 -32.00 26.85 18.31
C GLN A 426 -31.16 28.06 18.74
N TRP A 427 -29.84 27.99 18.56
CA TRP A 427 -28.93 29.12 18.76
C TRP A 427 -29.17 30.23 17.72
N ARG A 428 -29.36 29.88 16.44
CA ARG A 428 -29.75 30.85 15.39
C ARG A 428 -31.11 31.48 15.65
N ALA A 429 -32.09 30.71 16.13
CA ALA A 429 -33.40 31.22 16.52
C ALA A 429 -33.31 32.19 17.72
N ASN A 430 -32.52 31.86 18.72
CA ASN A 430 -32.29 32.71 19.88
C ASN A 430 -31.53 33.99 19.52
N CYS A 431 -30.49 33.94 18.68
CA CYS A 431 -29.82 35.14 18.18
C CYS A 431 -30.76 36.07 17.40
N LYS A 432 -31.72 35.52 16.66
CA LYS A 432 -32.74 36.31 15.95
C LYS A 432 -33.70 37.03 16.91
N SER A 433 -34.04 36.38 18.03
CA SER A 433 -34.83 36.96 19.13
C SER A 433 -34.07 38.10 19.83
N TYR A 434 -32.78 37.91 20.12
CA TYR A 434 -31.95 38.97 20.75
C TYR A 434 -31.72 40.19 19.86
N MET A 435 -31.71 40.04 18.53
CA MET A 435 -31.63 41.20 17.61
C MET A 435 -32.94 41.96 17.48
N THR A 436 -34.10 41.36 17.80
CA THR A 436 -35.39 42.06 17.77
C THR A 436 -35.65 42.88 19.03
N THR A 437 -35.00 42.55 20.15
CA THR A 437 -35.14 43.29 21.43
C THR A 437 -34.24 44.53 21.56
N PHE A 438 -33.31 44.76 20.61
CA PHE A 438 -32.40 45.91 20.60
C PHE A 438 -32.78 47.00 19.57
N SER A 439 -33.99 46.94 19.00
CA SER A 439 -34.56 48.05 18.23
C SER A 439 -35.59 48.80 19.08
N ILE A 440 -35.11 49.65 19.99
CA ILE A 440 -35.83 50.81 20.56
C ILE A 440 -34.88 52.00 20.54
#